data_AF-A0A2X2YIA6-F1
#
_entry.id   AF-A0A2X2YIA6-F1
#
_cell.length_a   1.000
_cell.length_b   1.000
_cell.length_c   1.000
_cell.angle_alpha   90.00
_cell.angle_beta   90.00
_cell.angle_gamma   90.00
#
_symmetry.space_group_name_H-M   'P 1'
#
loop_
_entity.id
_entity.type
_entity.pdbx_description
1 polymer ?
#
loop_
_entity_poly.entity_id
_entity_poly.type
_entity_poly.pdbx_seq_one_letter_code
_entity_poly.pdbx_strand_id
1 'polypeptide(L)'
;MNWRILTTAILVICIGHNPGTNHPRMLTTLRDVAKRGAKIIAINPLAERGLERFSFPQSPKEMLTGQATELSSSYYQVKMGGDASLLKGMMKALIEMDEARVLLNQQPCLDHEFIAAHTAGYQALYDDLRQCNWAELEADSGLTRQPEWKI
;
A
#
# COMPACT_ATOMS: atom_id res chain seq x y z
N MET A 1 -3.45 -22.10 -1.85
CA MET A 1 -3.88 -20.68 -1.80
C MET A 1 -3.86 -20.13 -3.22
N ASN A 2 -4.94 -19.50 -3.67
CA ASN A 2 -5.11 -19.05 -5.05
C ASN A 2 -5.13 -17.51 -5.07
N TRP A 3 -4.13 -16.89 -5.71
CA TRP A 3 -3.95 -15.42 -5.73
C TRP A 3 -4.52 -14.75 -6.99
N ARG A 4 -5.38 -15.44 -7.74
CA ARG A 4 -5.94 -14.92 -8.99
C ARG A 4 -6.67 -13.59 -8.82
N ILE A 5 -7.19 -13.26 -7.62
CA ILE A 5 -7.82 -11.96 -7.36
C ILE A 5 -6.86 -10.77 -7.52
N LEU A 6 -5.55 -10.97 -7.30
CA LEU A 6 -4.55 -9.91 -7.50
C LEU A 6 -4.35 -9.59 -8.98
N THR A 7 -4.69 -10.53 -9.87
CA THR A 7 -4.54 -10.36 -11.32
C THR A 7 -5.54 -9.37 -11.92
N THR A 8 -6.45 -8.77 -11.14
CA THR A 8 -7.28 -7.63 -11.59
C THR A 8 -7.01 -6.35 -10.79
N ALA A 9 -6.17 -6.39 -9.77
CA ALA A 9 -5.88 -5.23 -8.92
C ALA A 9 -5.01 -4.20 -9.65
N ILE A 10 -5.32 -2.92 -9.46
CA ILE A 10 -4.51 -1.78 -9.93
C ILE A 10 -3.52 -1.28 -8.87
N LEU A 11 -3.75 -1.66 -7.62
CA LEU A 11 -2.89 -1.38 -6.46
C LEU A 11 -2.82 -2.64 -5.59
N VAL A 12 -1.63 -3.04 -5.19
CA VAL A 12 -1.39 -4.10 -4.19
C VAL A 12 -0.56 -3.52 -3.06
N ILE A 13 -1.05 -3.64 -1.82
CA ILE A 13 -0.34 -3.21 -0.62
C ILE A 13 0.07 -4.46 0.17
N CYS A 14 1.37 -4.70 0.27
CA CYS A 14 1.97 -5.79 1.02
C CYS A 14 2.42 -5.28 2.40
N ILE A 15 1.70 -5.62 3.47
CA ILE A 15 2.02 -5.19 4.85
C ILE A 15 2.57 -6.37 5.64
N GLY A 16 3.79 -6.24 6.17
CA GLY A 16 4.44 -7.28 6.99
C GLY A 16 4.65 -8.62 6.26
N HIS A 17 4.49 -8.65 4.95
CA HIS A 17 4.58 -9.84 4.12
C HIS A 17 5.96 -9.97 3.48
N ASN A 18 6.53 -11.17 3.58
CA ASN A 18 7.87 -11.48 3.08
C ASN A 18 7.80 -12.59 2.01
N PRO A 19 7.27 -12.31 0.79
CA PRO A 19 7.02 -13.34 -0.20
C PRO A 19 8.32 -13.96 -0.74
N GLY A 20 9.45 -13.26 -0.65
CA GLY A 20 10.77 -13.78 -1.01
C GLY A 20 11.12 -15.09 -0.31
N THR A 21 10.83 -15.14 1.00
CA THR A 21 11.20 -16.26 1.88
C THR A 21 10.00 -17.13 2.24
N ASN A 22 8.84 -16.52 2.51
CA ASN A 22 7.67 -17.23 3.04
C ASN A 22 6.69 -17.68 1.96
N HIS A 23 6.63 -16.99 0.82
CA HIS A 23 5.66 -17.27 -0.25
C HIS A 23 6.25 -17.11 -1.66
N PRO A 24 7.30 -17.87 -2.03
CA PRO A 24 8.03 -17.64 -3.29
C PRO A 24 7.16 -17.78 -4.54
N ARG A 25 6.07 -18.56 -4.48
CA ARG A 25 5.09 -18.67 -5.57
C ARG A 25 4.27 -17.39 -5.82
N MET A 26 4.12 -16.53 -4.82
CA MET A 26 3.43 -15.24 -4.94
C MET A 26 4.24 -14.24 -5.77
N LEU A 27 5.57 -14.37 -5.81
CA LEU A 27 6.44 -13.48 -6.59
C LEU A 27 6.12 -13.50 -8.08
N THR A 28 5.71 -14.64 -8.63
CA THR A 28 5.25 -14.74 -10.01
C THR A 28 3.98 -13.90 -10.23
N THR A 29 3.02 -13.97 -9.30
CA THR A 29 1.79 -13.17 -9.37
C THR A 29 2.09 -11.67 -9.23
N LEU A 30 2.95 -11.28 -8.30
CA LEU A 30 3.37 -9.88 -8.15
C LEU A 30 4.10 -9.36 -9.39
N ARG A 31 4.91 -10.21 -10.05
CA ARG A 31 5.53 -9.88 -11.33
C ARG A 31 4.49 -9.63 -12.43
N ASP A 32 3.46 -10.46 -12.53
CA ASP A 32 2.41 -10.28 -13.52
C ASP A 32 1.58 -9.00 -13.25
N VAL A 33 1.33 -8.69 -11.98
CA VAL A 33 0.70 -7.44 -11.52
C VAL A 33 1.56 -6.23 -11.93
N ALA A 34 2.85 -6.26 -11.61
CA ALA A 34 3.79 -5.19 -11.96
C ALA A 34 3.90 -4.99 -13.49
N LYS A 35 3.97 -6.08 -14.27
CA LYS A 35 4.02 -6.02 -15.74
C LYS A 35 2.76 -5.43 -16.37
N ARG A 36 1.61 -5.48 -15.70
CA ARG A 36 0.39 -4.78 -16.12
C ARG A 36 0.45 -3.27 -15.83
N GLY A 37 1.41 -2.81 -15.04
CA GLY A 37 1.53 -1.42 -14.60
C GLY A 37 0.73 -1.10 -13.33
N ALA A 38 0.26 -2.12 -12.60
CA ALA A 38 -0.33 -1.90 -11.29
C ALA A 38 0.75 -1.47 -10.29
N LYS A 39 0.39 -0.58 -9.36
CA LYS A 39 1.29 -0.12 -8.29
C LYS A 39 1.40 -1.19 -7.21
N ILE A 40 2.61 -1.44 -6.73
CA ILE A 40 2.86 -2.37 -5.61
C ILE A 40 3.60 -1.60 -4.53
N ILE A 41 2.98 -1.52 -3.35
CA ILE A 41 3.52 -0.86 -2.17
C ILE A 41 3.91 -1.93 -1.16
N ALA A 42 5.14 -1.89 -0.67
CA ALA A 42 5.62 -2.74 0.42
C ALA A 42 5.78 -1.91 1.70
N ILE A 43 5.19 -2.37 2.80
CA ILE A 43 5.29 -1.77 4.14
C ILE A 43 5.88 -2.82 5.06
N ASN A 44 7.12 -2.60 5.51
CA ASN A 44 7.83 -3.58 6.33
C ASN A 44 9.01 -2.94 7.10
N PRO A 45 9.18 -3.19 8.40
CA PRO A 45 10.35 -2.70 9.13
C PRO A 45 11.69 -3.17 8.59
N LEU A 46 11.75 -4.39 8.05
CA LEU A 46 12.97 -4.95 7.46
C LEU A 46 12.98 -4.71 5.97
N ALA A 47 14.15 -4.37 5.40
CA ALA A 47 14.32 -4.25 3.95
C ALA A 47 14.34 -5.63 3.28
N GLU A 48 13.46 -5.88 2.31
CA GLU A 48 13.40 -7.14 1.59
C GLU A 48 13.68 -6.99 0.09
N ARG A 49 14.87 -7.46 -0.32
CA ARG A 49 15.32 -7.46 -1.73
C ARG A 49 14.35 -8.15 -2.68
N GLY A 50 13.64 -9.19 -2.23
CA GLY A 50 12.69 -9.94 -3.06
C GLY A 50 11.43 -9.16 -3.44
N LEU A 51 11.12 -8.08 -2.74
CA LEU A 51 10.04 -7.14 -3.08
C LEU A 51 10.55 -5.96 -3.90
N GLU A 52 11.84 -5.63 -3.84
CA GLU A 52 12.45 -4.59 -4.67
C GLU A 52 12.60 -5.07 -6.12
N ARG A 53 13.22 -6.25 -6.31
CA ARG A 53 13.53 -6.78 -7.64
C ARG A 53 13.40 -8.29 -7.67
N PHE A 54 12.77 -8.80 -8.73
CA PHE A 54 12.62 -10.24 -8.94
C PHE A 54 13.03 -10.64 -10.35
N SER A 55 14.02 -11.52 -10.43
CA SER A 55 14.40 -12.20 -11.66
C SER A 55 13.70 -13.55 -11.69
N PHE A 56 12.89 -13.82 -12.71
CA PHE A 56 12.13 -15.08 -12.77
C PHE A 56 13.02 -16.22 -13.30
N PRO A 57 13.36 -17.23 -12.48
CA PRO A 57 14.33 -18.27 -12.88
C PRO A 57 13.82 -19.13 -14.05
N GLN A 58 12.50 -19.25 -14.16
CA GLN A 58 11.83 -20.02 -15.21
C GLN A 58 11.62 -19.21 -16.50
N SER A 59 12.10 -17.96 -16.60
CA SER A 59 12.14 -17.20 -17.85
C SER A 59 13.55 -17.29 -18.45
N PRO A 60 13.76 -18.11 -19.50
CA PRO A 60 15.07 -18.20 -20.15
C PRO A 60 15.54 -16.84 -20.65
N LYS A 61 14.61 -16.01 -21.15
CA LYS A 61 14.90 -14.65 -21.60
C LYS A 61 15.45 -13.78 -20.47
N GLU A 62 14.82 -13.75 -19.30
CA GLU A 62 15.26 -12.92 -18.17
C GLU A 62 16.58 -13.43 -17.56
N MET A 63 16.78 -14.74 -17.57
CA MET A 63 18.04 -15.36 -17.14
C MET A 63 19.20 -15.06 -18.10
N LEU A 64 18.96 -15.04 -19.41
CA LEU A 64 19.97 -14.74 -20.42
C LEU A 64 20.29 -13.25 -20.51
N THR A 65 19.32 -12.37 -20.27
CA THR A 65 19.52 -10.91 -20.34
C THR A 65 19.89 -10.28 -18.99
N GLY A 66 19.85 -11.05 -17.89
CA GLY A 66 20.03 -10.53 -16.53
C GLY A 66 18.96 -9.51 -16.10
N GLN A 67 17.82 -9.47 -16.80
CA GLN A 67 16.77 -8.47 -16.55
C GLN A 67 15.92 -8.89 -15.34
N ALA A 68 15.97 -8.10 -14.28
CA ALA A 68 15.05 -8.21 -13.15
C ALA A 68 13.80 -7.35 -13.42
N THR A 69 12.62 -7.86 -13.06
CA THR A 69 11.41 -7.02 -13.01
C THR A 69 11.44 -6.24 -11.69
N GLU A 70 11.35 -4.92 -11.77
CA GLU A 70 11.10 -4.07 -10.60
C GLU A 70 9.67 -4.38 -10.11
N LEU A 71 9.56 -4.85 -8.86
CA LEU A 71 8.28 -5.32 -8.33
C LEU A 71 7.58 -4.22 -7.53
N SER A 72 8.23 -3.67 -6.50
CA SER A 72 7.65 -2.57 -5.73
C SER A 72 7.94 -1.24 -6.40
N SER A 73 6.88 -0.46 -6.64
CA SER A 73 7.00 0.95 -7.01
C SER A 73 7.35 1.83 -5.81
N SER A 74 7.16 1.37 -4.57
CA SER A 74 7.48 2.11 -3.35
C SER A 74 7.66 1.18 -2.14
N TYR A 75 8.76 1.37 -1.40
CA TYR A 75 9.07 0.63 -0.18
C TYR A 75 9.06 1.57 1.02
N TYR A 76 8.23 1.26 2.02
CA TYR A 76 8.10 2.04 3.24
C TYR A 76 8.57 1.24 4.46
N GLN A 77 9.70 1.67 5.04
CA GLN A 77 10.25 1.10 6.26
C GLN A 77 9.59 1.72 7.49
N VAL A 78 8.55 1.05 7.99
CA VAL A 78 7.87 1.44 9.22
C VAL A 78 8.67 0.99 10.45
N LYS A 79 8.62 1.72 11.56
CA LYS A 79 9.18 1.25 12.84
C LYS A 79 8.50 -0.05 13.30
N MET A 80 9.22 -0.83 14.11
CA MET A 80 8.62 -2.00 14.77
C MET A 80 7.42 -1.56 15.61
N GLY A 81 6.23 -2.09 15.30
CA GLY A 81 4.96 -1.71 15.94
C GLY A 81 4.35 -0.38 15.46
N GLY A 82 4.95 0.28 14.47
CA GLY A 82 4.46 1.56 13.92
C GLY A 82 3.40 1.42 12.82
N ASP A 83 3.01 0.20 12.49
CA ASP A 83 2.03 -0.13 11.44
C ASP A 83 0.63 0.38 11.76
N ALA A 84 0.22 0.33 13.03
CA ALA A 84 -1.05 0.93 13.47
C ALA A 84 -1.08 2.44 13.24
N SER A 85 -0.01 3.15 13.60
CA SER A 85 0.12 4.60 13.39
C SER A 85 0.19 4.97 11.90
N LEU A 86 0.86 4.14 11.08
CA LEU A 86 0.85 4.29 9.62
C LEU A 86 -0.56 4.15 9.05
N LEU A 87 -1.29 3.10 9.43
CA LEU A 87 -2.66 2.85 8.95
C LEU A 87 -3.62 3.97 9.39
N LYS A 88 -3.51 4.44 10.64
CA LYS A 88 -4.25 5.62 11.11
C LYS A 88 -3.89 6.87 10.28
N GLY A 89 -2.62 7.10 10.00
CA GLY A 89 -2.18 8.19 9.12
C GLY A 89 -2.77 8.09 7.71
N MET A 90 -2.75 6.91 7.09
CA MET A 90 -3.35 6.70 5.77
C MET A 90 -4.85 6.99 5.76
N MET A 91 -5.60 6.50 6.76
CA MET A 91 -7.03 6.78 6.88
C MET A 91 -7.31 8.28 7.09
N LYS A 92 -6.54 8.92 7.97
CA LYS A 92 -6.63 10.37 8.21
C LYS A 92 -6.36 11.18 6.94
N ALA A 93 -5.33 10.83 6.17
CA ALA A 93 -5.04 11.49 4.89
C ALA A 93 -6.16 11.33 3.87
N LEU A 94 -6.79 10.16 3.79
CA LEU A 94 -7.93 9.93 2.89
C LEU A 94 -9.15 10.77 3.30
N ILE A 95 -9.44 10.87 4.60
CA ILE A 95 -10.51 11.74 5.12
C ILE A 95 -10.22 13.21 4.81
N GLU A 96 -9.01 13.70 5.10
CA GLU A 96 -8.62 15.09 4.86
C GLU A 96 -8.66 15.42 3.35
N MET A 97 -8.25 14.48 2.48
CA MET A 97 -8.36 14.62 1.03
C MET A 97 -9.82 14.67 0.56
N ASP A 98 -10.68 13.83 1.12
CA ASP A 98 -12.09 13.78 0.78
C ASP A 98 -12.80 15.09 1.17
N GLU A 99 -12.58 15.55 2.40
CA GLU A 99 -13.10 16.83 2.91
C GLU A 99 -12.67 18.00 2.01
N ALA A 100 -11.39 18.05 1.64
CA ALA A 100 -10.87 19.08 0.76
C ALA A 100 -11.55 19.06 -0.62
N ARG A 101 -11.78 17.87 -1.20
CA ARG A 101 -12.49 17.74 -2.49
C ARG A 101 -13.93 18.19 -2.38
N VAL A 102 -14.64 17.79 -1.33
CA VAL A 102 -16.03 18.21 -1.08
C VAL A 102 -16.12 19.73 -0.94
N LEU A 103 -15.23 20.35 -0.15
CA LEU A 103 -15.18 21.81 0.02
C LEU A 103 -14.91 22.55 -1.30
N LEU A 104 -14.16 21.94 -2.22
CA LEU A 104 -13.85 22.47 -3.55
C LEU A 104 -14.90 22.09 -4.62
N ASN A 105 -16.04 21.50 -4.23
CA ASN A 105 -17.06 20.97 -5.15
C ASN A 105 -16.50 19.98 -6.20
N GLN A 106 -15.50 19.18 -5.81
CA GLN A 106 -14.93 18.11 -6.61
C GLN A 106 -15.55 16.76 -6.24
N GLN A 107 -15.33 15.75 -7.10
CA GLN A 107 -15.76 14.39 -6.82
C GLN A 107 -15.09 13.86 -5.54
N PRO A 108 -15.85 13.35 -4.56
CA PRO A 108 -15.29 12.69 -3.37
C PRO A 108 -14.33 11.56 -3.75
N CYS A 109 -13.32 11.31 -2.91
CA CYS A 109 -12.45 10.14 -3.07
C CYS A 109 -12.92 8.93 -2.28
N LEU A 110 -13.75 9.13 -1.26
CA LEU A 110 -14.37 8.06 -0.49
C LEU A 110 -15.72 7.67 -1.09
N ASP A 111 -15.99 6.37 -1.09
CA ASP A 111 -17.30 5.83 -1.45
C ASP A 111 -18.24 5.94 -0.24
N HIS A 112 -18.86 7.12 -0.08
CA HIS A 112 -19.75 7.42 1.04
C HIS A 112 -21.00 6.55 1.07
N GLU A 113 -21.53 6.15 -0.09
CA GLU A 113 -22.69 5.27 -0.16
C GLU A 113 -22.34 3.88 0.36
N PHE A 114 -21.20 3.33 -0.09
CA PHE A 114 -20.71 2.05 0.42
C PHE A 114 -20.45 2.09 1.92
N ILE A 115 -19.77 3.14 2.41
CA ILE A 115 -19.47 3.31 3.83
C ILE A 115 -20.77 3.33 4.64
N ALA A 116 -21.77 4.11 4.23
CA ALA A 116 -23.04 4.23 4.94
C ALA A 116 -23.85 2.92 4.92
N ALA A 117 -23.84 2.19 3.82
CA ALA A 117 -24.65 0.99 3.63
C ALA A 117 -24.01 -0.29 4.19
N HIS A 118 -22.68 -0.37 4.23
CA HIS A 118 -21.95 -1.62 4.44
C HIS A 118 -20.93 -1.60 5.58
N THR A 119 -20.83 -0.51 6.34
CA THR A 119 -19.93 -0.43 7.49
C THR A 119 -20.66 0.00 8.76
N ALA A 120 -20.04 -0.24 9.92
CA ALA A 120 -20.54 0.20 11.21
C ALA A 120 -19.42 0.90 11.98
N GLY A 121 -19.77 1.89 12.80
CA GLY A 121 -18.79 2.63 13.62
C GLY A 121 -17.95 3.67 12.87
N TYR A 122 -18.28 3.98 11.61
CA TYR A 122 -17.53 4.96 10.81
C TYR A 122 -17.43 6.34 11.49
N GLN A 123 -18.52 6.86 12.06
CA GLN A 123 -18.50 8.17 12.70
C GLN A 123 -17.50 8.21 13.87
N ALA A 124 -17.46 7.18 14.71
CA ALA A 124 -16.52 7.10 15.82
C ALA A 124 -15.06 7.03 15.34
N LEU A 125 -14.81 6.28 14.26
CA LEU A 125 -13.48 6.23 13.61
C LEU A 125 -13.10 7.60 13.03
N TYR A 126 -14.04 8.26 12.34
CA TYR A 126 -13.84 9.59 11.76
C TYR A 126 -13.48 10.62 12.86
N ASP A 127 -14.20 10.63 13.97
CA ASP A 127 -13.95 11.54 15.09
C ASP A 127 -12.58 11.28 15.75
N ASP A 128 -12.20 10.01 15.95
CA ASP A 128 -10.87 9.62 16.44
C ASP A 128 -9.75 10.11 15.51
N LEU A 129 -9.90 9.89 14.20
CA LEU A 129 -8.90 10.27 13.20
C LEU A 129 -8.74 11.79 13.08
N ARG A 130 -9.81 12.57 13.26
CA ARG A 130 -9.72 14.04 13.32
C ARG A 130 -8.91 14.53 14.52
N GLN A 131 -9.02 13.84 15.65
CA GLN A 131 -8.31 14.19 16.88
C GLN A 131 -6.84 13.73 16.89
N CYS A 132 -6.48 12.74 16.07
CA CYS A 132 -5.11 12.27 15.94
C CYS A 132 -4.16 13.39 15.48
N ASN A 133 -3.03 13.53 16.18
CA ASN A 133 -1.97 14.47 15.82
C ASN A 133 -1.03 13.86 14.76
N TRP A 134 -0.81 14.57 13.66
CA TRP A 134 0.10 14.15 12.62
C TRP A 134 1.54 13.92 13.11
N ALA A 135 2.05 14.77 13.99
CA ALA A 135 3.41 14.64 14.51
C ALA A 135 3.61 13.34 15.30
N GLU A 136 2.59 12.90 16.04
CA GLU A 136 2.61 11.63 16.78
C GLU A 136 2.57 10.44 15.81
N LEU A 137 1.66 10.47 14.83
CA LEU A 137 1.56 9.42 13.81
C LEU A 137 2.86 9.24 13.01
N GLU A 138 3.51 10.35 12.63
CA GLU A 138 4.80 10.34 11.94
C GLU A 138 5.93 9.82 12.84
N ALA A 139 5.97 10.27 14.10
CA ALA A 139 6.96 9.82 15.07
C ALA A 139 6.84 8.31 15.36
N ASP A 140 5.63 7.81 15.57
CA ASP A 140 5.36 6.41 15.92
C ASP A 140 5.58 5.47 14.73
N SER A 141 5.10 5.87 13.54
CA SER A 141 5.32 5.08 12.33
C SER A 141 6.79 5.13 11.86
N GLY A 142 7.51 6.21 12.16
CA GLY A 142 8.84 6.49 11.62
C GLY A 142 8.84 6.93 10.16
N LEU A 143 7.67 7.28 9.62
CA LEU A 143 7.50 7.75 8.26
C LEU A 143 6.96 9.18 8.29
N THR A 144 7.42 10.03 7.38
CA THR A 144 6.94 11.40 7.25
C THR A 144 5.98 11.52 6.08
N ARG A 145 5.00 12.42 6.18
CA ARG A 145 4.22 12.82 5.00
C ARG A 145 5.14 13.51 4.00
N GLN A 146 4.88 13.25 2.72
CA GLN A 146 5.49 14.02 1.65
C GLN A 146 4.45 14.94 1.02
N PRO A 147 4.82 16.18 0.67
CA PRO A 147 3.89 17.15 0.12
C PRO A 147 3.30 16.74 -1.25
N GLU A 148 3.91 15.79 -1.96
CA GLU A 148 3.45 15.29 -3.26
C GLU A 148 2.93 13.83 -3.25
N TRP A 149 1.90 13.53 -2.47
CA TRP A 149 1.24 12.22 -2.56
C TRP A 149 0.34 12.13 -3.79
N LYS A 150 0.93 11.78 -4.94
CA LYS A 150 0.19 11.33 -6.12
C LYS A 150 -0.13 9.84 -5.98
N ILE A 151 -1.21 9.53 -5.26
CA ILE A 151 -1.84 8.20 -5.35
C ILE A 151 -2.41 8.04 -6.75
#